data_AF-A0A975SYY5-F1
#
_entry.id   AF-A0A975SYY5-F1
#
_cell.length_a   1.000
_cell.length_b   1.000
_cell.length_c   1.000
_cell.angle_alpha   90.00
_cell.angle_beta   90.00
_cell.angle_gamma   90.00
#
_symmetry.space_group_name_H-M   'P 1'
#
loop_
_entity.id
_entity.type
_entity.pdbx_description
1 polymer ?
#
loop_
_entity_poly.entity_id
_entity_poly.type
_entity_poly.pdbx_seq_one_letter_code
_entity_poly.pdbx_strand_id
1 'polypeptide(L)'
;MRIRTGLAALGLAVSPLAVAAPTSAVTTPALYSCTRVAQHRPATLQLACGDGNGYFDRVQWSQWTQTYATATARQWVNDCKPNCANGHYTKRRVPLRLYAPTTLDFQRYFSKILVGGADGYREPLPRPRRGCATNAEYERVQNGDTQARVSHIFGTTGIDGASHRSYRYCRSGPGYAIYAEIWYENGRVVDKHWSDD
;
A
#
# COMPACT_ATOMS: atom_id res chain seq x y z
N MET A 1 -93.46 19.37 -5.21
CA MET A 1 -92.41 19.09 -6.21
C MET A 1 -91.30 20.10 -6.01
N ARG A 2 -90.16 19.72 -5.40
CA ARG A 2 -89.00 20.60 -5.17
C ARG A 2 -87.76 19.91 -5.70
N ILE A 3 -87.12 20.52 -6.70
CA ILE A 3 -85.86 20.06 -7.31
C ILE A 3 -84.71 20.61 -6.46
N ARG A 4 -83.80 19.75 -6.01
CA ARG A 4 -82.54 20.16 -5.36
C ARG A 4 -81.40 19.95 -6.34
N THR A 5 -80.83 21.04 -6.83
CA THR A 5 -79.57 21.10 -7.58
C THR A 5 -78.39 21.02 -6.61
N GLY A 6 -77.48 20.07 -6.81
CA GLY A 6 -76.21 19.98 -6.08
C GLY A 6 -75.04 20.31 -7.00
N LEU A 7 -74.26 21.34 -6.66
CA LEU A 7 -72.96 21.62 -7.28
C LEU A 7 -71.91 20.72 -6.64
N ALA A 8 -71.22 19.91 -7.45
CA ALA A 8 -70.00 19.21 -7.05
C ALA A 8 -68.79 20.04 -7.48
N ALA A 9 -68.01 20.53 -6.52
CA ALA A 9 -66.72 21.17 -6.77
C ALA A 9 -65.62 20.11 -6.78
N LEU A 10 -64.94 19.93 -7.93
CA LEU A 10 -63.73 19.11 -8.03
C LEU A 10 -62.53 19.91 -7.52
N GLY A 11 -62.03 19.55 -6.34
CA GLY A 11 -60.74 20.03 -5.83
C GLY A 11 -59.59 19.26 -6.48
N LEU A 12 -58.70 19.96 -7.19
CA LEU A 12 -57.42 19.41 -7.66
C LEU A 12 -56.43 19.35 -6.50
N ALA A 13 -56.14 18.15 -6.03
CA ALA A 13 -55.08 17.91 -5.03
C ALA A 13 -53.71 17.94 -5.72
N VAL A 14 -52.93 19.00 -5.51
CA VAL A 14 -51.53 19.06 -5.94
C VAL A 14 -50.69 18.33 -4.91
N SER A 15 -50.15 17.17 -5.27
CA SER A 15 -49.22 16.42 -4.42
C SER A 15 -47.82 17.01 -4.54
N PRO A 16 -47.12 17.35 -3.44
CA PRO A 16 -45.74 17.80 -3.52
C PRO A 16 -44.84 16.62 -3.89
N LEU A 17 -44.05 16.75 -4.95
CA LEU A 17 -42.94 15.83 -5.20
C LEU A 17 -41.89 16.05 -4.10
N ALA A 18 -41.69 15.04 -3.26
CA ALA A 18 -40.56 14.99 -2.35
C ALA A 18 -39.27 14.85 -3.18
N VAL A 19 -38.47 15.91 -3.24
CA VAL A 19 -37.13 15.87 -3.83
C VAL A 19 -36.23 15.14 -2.83
N ALA A 20 -35.91 13.88 -3.12
CA ALA A 20 -34.91 13.15 -2.35
C ALA A 20 -33.53 13.79 -2.60
N ALA A 21 -32.87 14.25 -1.53
CA ALA A 21 -31.49 14.72 -1.63
C ALA A 21 -30.57 13.58 -2.09
N PRO A 22 -29.52 13.84 -2.90
CA PRO A 22 -28.57 12.82 -3.29
C PRO A 22 -27.85 12.31 -2.04
N THR A 23 -28.11 11.06 -1.66
CA THR A 23 -27.31 10.36 -0.66
C THR A 23 -25.90 10.26 -1.21
N SER A 24 -24.93 10.98 -0.64
CA SER A 24 -23.54 10.88 -1.06
C SER A 24 -23.12 9.41 -0.99
N ALA A 25 -22.79 8.83 -2.15
CA ALA A 25 -22.30 7.46 -2.20
C ALA A 25 -21.09 7.36 -1.28
N VAL A 26 -21.21 6.53 -0.25
CA VAL A 26 -20.11 6.26 0.67
C VAL A 26 -19.02 5.53 -0.12
N THR A 27 -17.97 6.24 -0.51
CA THR A 27 -16.85 5.64 -1.23
C THR A 27 -15.97 4.87 -0.25
N THR A 28 -16.06 3.54 -0.26
CA THR A 28 -15.11 2.71 0.48
C THR A 28 -13.71 2.87 -0.12
N PRO A 29 -12.63 2.88 0.69
CA PRO A 29 -11.26 3.02 0.18
C PRO A 29 -10.87 1.88 -0.76
N ALA A 30 -10.06 2.18 -1.77
CA ALA A 30 -9.44 1.20 -2.64
C ALA A 30 -8.16 0.60 -2.01
N LEU A 31 -7.69 -0.51 -2.58
CA LEU A 31 -6.35 -1.03 -2.37
C LEU A 31 -5.51 -0.71 -3.61
N TYR A 32 -4.27 -0.29 -3.39
CA TYR A 32 -3.25 -0.21 -4.43
C TYR A 32 -2.21 -1.29 -4.22
N SER A 33 -1.73 -1.83 -5.33
CA SER A 33 -0.68 -2.83 -5.38
C SER A 33 0.37 -2.41 -6.42
N CYS A 34 1.26 -3.31 -6.82
CA CYS A 34 2.25 -3.03 -7.86
C CYS A 34 1.66 -2.66 -9.23
N THR A 35 0.39 -2.97 -9.49
CA THR A 35 -0.29 -2.52 -10.73
C THR A 35 -0.53 -1.01 -10.76
N ARG A 36 -0.45 -0.32 -9.60
CA ARG A 36 -0.79 1.10 -9.44
C ARG A 36 -2.21 1.48 -9.86
N VAL A 37 -3.09 0.48 -10.00
CA VAL A 37 -4.51 0.65 -10.28
C VAL A 37 -5.30 0.50 -8.98
N ALA A 38 -6.30 1.36 -8.77
CA ALA A 38 -7.23 1.24 -7.65
C ALA A 38 -8.04 -0.06 -7.76
N GLN A 39 -7.96 -0.91 -6.75
CA GLN A 39 -8.66 -2.20 -6.74
C GLN A 39 -9.60 -2.30 -5.55
N HIS A 40 -10.80 -2.84 -5.81
CA HIS A 40 -11.75 -3.24 -4.79
C HIS A 40 -11.89 -4.74 -4.78
N ARG A 41 -11.62 -5.35 -3.62
CA ARG A 41 -11.68 -6.80 -3.41
C ARG A 41 -10.92 -7.63 -4.48
N PRO A 42 -9.66 -7.33 -4.80
CA PRO A 42 -8.93 -8.09 -5.81
C PRO A 42 -8.71 -9.54 -5.36
N ALA A 43 -8.73 -10.48 -6.30
CA ALA A 43 -8.48 -11.91 -6.05
C ALA A 43 -6.99 -12.25 -5.92
N THR A 44 -6.12 -11.34 -6.37
CA THR A 44 -4.65 -11.42 -6.32
C THR A 44 -4.06 -10.09 -5.91
N LEU A 45 -2.95 -10.11 -5.20
CA LEU A 45 -2.28 -8.91 -4.69
C LEU A 45 -0.76 -9.10 -4.80
N GLN A 46 -0.05 -8.14 -5.39
CA GLN A 46 1.41 -8.08 -5.39
C GLN A 46 1.84 -6.85 -4.56
N LEU A 47 2.51 -7.08 -3.44
CA LEU A 47 3.00 -6.01 -2.57
C LEU A 47 4.48 -5.68 -2.82
N ALA A 48 5.28 -6.66 -3.24
CA ALA A 48 6.70 -6.46 -3.57
C ALA A 48 6.86 -6.41 -5.10
N CYS A 49 7.14 -5.23 -5.65
CA CYS A 49 7.06 -4.98 -7.09
C CYS A 49 8.32 -5.35 -7.86
N GLY A 50 9.48 -5.37 -7.19
CA GLY A 50 10.76 -5.76 -7.77
C GLY A 50 10.92 -7.28 -7.79
N ASP A 51 11.04 -7.89 -6.60
CA ASP A 51 11.42 -9.29 -6.45
C ASP A 51 10.26 -10.31 -6.56
N GLY A 52 9.01 -9.83 -6.57
CA GLY A 52 7.83 -10.68 -6.63
C GLY A 52 7.46 -11.42 -5.34
N ASN A 53 8.21 -11.29 -4.23
CA ASN A 53 8.04 -12.10 -3.01
C ASN A 53 6.86 -11.69 -2.11
N GLY A 54 6.15 -10.63 -2.51
CA GLY A 54 4.91 -10.14 -1.92
C GLY A 54 3.66 -10.61 -2.66
N TYR A 55 3.67 -11.79 -3.28
CA TYR A 55 2.54 -12.29 -4.05
C TYR A 55 1.51 -13.05 -3.18
N PHE A 56 0.25 -12.68 -3.34
CA PHE A 56 -0.90 -13.32 -2.72
C PHE A 56 -1.93 -13.66 -3.79
N ASP A 57 -2.47 -14.88 -3.73
CA ASP A 57 -3.57 -15.31 -4.56
C ASP A 57 -4.71 -15.88 -3.71
N ARG A 58 -5.81 -16.25 -4.39
CA ARG A 58 -7.02 -16.79 -3.76
C ARG A 58 -7.49 -15.91 -2.59
N VAL A 59 -7.42 -14.59 -2.77
CA VAL A 59 -7.83 -13.64 -1.75
C VAL A 59 -9.36 -13.68 -1.64
N GLN A 60 -9.85 -13.99 -0.45
CA GLN A 60 -11.26 -14.09 -0.11
C GLN A 60 -11.59 -13.00 0.90
N TRP A 61 -12.25 -11.93 0.43
CA TRP A 61 -12.64 -10.79 1.24
C TRP A 61 -13.92 -11.06 2.02
N SER A 62 -13.85 -10.95 3.35
CA SER A 62 -15.01 -11.07 4.23
C SER A 62 -15.68 -9.72 4.47
N GLN A 63 -14.89 -8.64 4.58
CA GLN A 63 -15.41 -7.30 4.85
C GLN A 63 -14.65 -6.25 4.06
N TRP A 64 -15.36 -5.19 3.68
CA TRP A 64 -14.79 -3.99 3.06
C TRP A 64 -15.66 -2.81 3.44
N THR A 65 -15.15 -1.98 4.34
CA THR A 65 -15.87 -0.86 4.95
C THR A 65 -15.15 0.45 4.64
N GLN A 66 -15.66 1.56 5.16
CA GLN A 66 -15.01 2.86 5.01
C GLN A 66 -13.65 2.98 5.74
N THR A 67 -13.41 2.11 6.73
CA THR A 67 -12.28 2.23 7.67
C THR A 67 -11.35 1.03 7.66
N TYR A 68 -11.82 -0.13 7.19
CA TYR A 68 -10.99 -1.33 7.06
C TYR A 68 -11.55 -2.32 6.04
N ALA A 69 -10.71 -3.26 5.62
CA ALA A 69 -11.14 -4.46 4.91
C ALA A 69 -10.43 -5.69 5.50
N THR A 70 -11.09 -6.84 5.49
CA THR A 70 -10.52 -8.11 5.98
C THR A 70 -10.67 -9.21 4.94
N ALA A 71 -9.65 -10.05 4.85
CA ALA A 71 -9.62 -11.19 3.94
C ALA A 71 -8.81 -12.35 4.52
N THR A 72 -8.95 -13.51 3.91
CA THR A 72 -7.92 -14.56 3.94
C THR A 72 -7.31 -14.71 2.56
N ALA A 73 -6.02 -14.96 2.48
CA ALA A 73 -5.30 -15.13 1.23
C ALA A 73 -4.33 -16.29 1.32
N ARG A 74 -3.82 -16.74 0.17
CA ARG A 74 -2.68 -17.64 0.11
C ARG A 74 -1.46 -16.85 -0.34
N GLN A 75 -0.49 -16.71 0.54
CA GLN A 75 0.78 -16.09 0.24
C GLN A 75 1.73 -17.11 -0.40
N TRP A 76 2.45 -16.65 -1.41
CA TRP A 76 3.61 -17.33 -1.96
C TRP A 76 4.88 -16.78 -1.30
N VAL A 77 5.69 -17.66 -0.73
CA VAL A 77 6.93 -17.31 -0.03
C VAL A 77 8.08 -18.00 -0.72
N ASN A 78 8.95 -17.23 -1.35
CA ASN A 78 10.21 -17.75 -1.89
C ASN A 78 11.24 -17.87 -0.76
N ASP A 79 11.96 -18.98 -0.68
CA ASP A 79 13.07 -19.12 0.27
C ASP A 79 14.34 -18.38 -0.20
N CYS A 80 14.37 -17.94 -1.46
CA CYS A 80 15.47 -17.25 -2.12
C CYS A 80 16.84 -17.94 -1.93
N LYS A 81 16.86 -19.27 -1.94
CA LYS A 81 18.09 -20.06 -1.80
C LYS A 81 18.41 -20.80 -3.11
N PRO A 82 19.60 -20.62 -3.70
CA PRO A 82 20.70 -19.71 -3.30
C PRO A 82 20.47 -18.23 -3.69
N ASN A 83 19.50 -17.96 -4.56
CA ASN A 83 19.06 -16.62 -4.97
C ASN A 83 17.55 -16.65 -5.27
N CYS A 84 16.90 -15.50 -5.47
CA CYS A 84 15.45 -15.45 -5.69
C CYS A 84 14.99 -15.98 -7.07
N ALA A 85 15.80 -15.88 -8.12
CA ALA A 85 15.49 -16.48 -9.43
C ALA A 85 15.46 -18.02 -9.39
N ASN A 86 16.28 -18.63 -8.53
CA ASN A 86 16.41 -20.08 -8.38
C ASN A 86 15.77 -20.64 -7.11
N GLY A 87 15.09 -19.81 -6.32
CA GLY A 87 14.55 -20.22 -5.02
C GLY A 87 13.27 -21.07 -5.13
N HIS A 88 12.84 -21.61 -3.99
CA HIS A 88 11.67 -22.46 -3.89
C HIS A 88 10.50 -21.73 -3.24
N TYR A 89 9.33 -21.84 -3.88
CA TYR A 89 8.09 -21.26 -3.37
C TYR A 89 7.33 -22.21 -2.46
N THR A 90 7.04 -21.75 -1.25
CA THR A 90 6.08 -22.38 -0.34
C THR A 90 4.80 -21.55 -0.28
N LYS A 91 3.69 -22.20 0.07
CA LYS A 91 2.36 -21.57 0.12
C LYS A 91 1.78 -21.68 1.50
N ARG A 92 1.22 -20.57 2.00
CA ARG A 92 0.57 -20.56 3.31
C ARG A 92 -0.67 -19.67 3.30
N ARG A 93 -1.66 -20.05 4.11
CA ARG A 93 -2.87 -19.26 4.29
C ARG A 93 -2.60 -18.18 5.34
N VAL A 94 -2.91 -16.92 5.03
CA VAL A 94 -2.68 -15.76 5.90
C VAL A 94 -3.94 -14.89 5.98
N PRO A 95 -4.32 -14.38 7.15
CA PRO A 95 -5.29 -13.30 7.24
C PRO A 95 -4.67 -11.97 6.78
N LEU A 96 -5.47 -11.17 6.07
CA LEU A 96 -5.14 -9.81 5.64
C LEU A 96 -6.08 -8.81 6.31
N ARG A 97 -5.55 -7.65 6.71
CA ARG A 97 -6.33 -6.50 7.15
C ARG A 97 -5.82 -5.22 6.51
N LEU A 98 -6.66 -4.57 5.72
CA LEU A 98 -6.44 -3.20 5.25
C LEU A 98 -6.99 -2.22 6.28
N TYR A 99 -6.29 -1.13 6.54
CA TYR A 99 -6.71 -0.11 7.51
C TYR A 99 -6.03 1.24 7.25
N ALA A 100 -6.31 2.22 8.11
CA ALA A 100 -5.83 3.60 7.99
C ALA A 100 -6.19 4.20 6.61
N PRO A 101 -7.49 4.40 6.32
CA PRO A 101 -7.89 5.03 5.07
C PRO A 101 -7.34 6.46 5.00
N THR A 102 -6.84 6.83 3.83
CA THR A 102 -6.42 8.19 3.51
C THR A 102 -6.95 8.58 2.12
N THR A 103 -6.78 9.84 1.75
CA THR A 103 -7.20 10.36 0.45
C THR A 103 -6.00 11.03 -0.22
N LEU A 104 -5.78 10.71 -1.48
CA LEU A 104 -4.88 11.46 -2.37
C LEU A 104 -5.70 11.95 -3.56
N ASP A 105 -5.63 13.26 -3.82
CA ASP A 105 -6.51 14.01 -4.74
C ASP A 105 -8.00 13.80 -4.41
N PHE A 106 -8.62 12.79 -5.02
CA PHE A 106 -10.03 12.44 -4.83
C PHE A 106 -10.23 10.94 -4.57
N GLN A 107 -9.15 10.15 -4.55
CA GLN A 107 -9.22 8.71 -4.36
C GLN A 107 -8.93 8.36 -2.90
N ARG A 108 -9.92 7.74 -2.27
CA ARG A 108 -9.76 7.15 -0.95
C ARG A 108 -9.11 5.77 -1.09
N TYR A 109 -8.09 5.47 -0.29
CA TYR A 109 -7.41 4.18 -0.27
C TYR A 109 -6.92 3.80 1.12
N PHE A 110 -6.68 2.51 1.34
CA PHE A 110 -6.06 2.04 2.57
C PHE A 110 -4.55 2.24 2.51
N SER A 111 -4.00 3.06 3.42
CA SER A 111 -2.56 3.34 3.47
C SER A 111 -1.75 2.25 4.17
N LYS A 112 -2.41 1.33 4.87
CA LYS A 112 -1.75 0.24 5.60
C LYS A 112 -2.41 -1.10 5.34
N ILE A 113 -1.57 -2.13 5.26
CA ILE A 113 -1.96 -3.54 5.25
C ILE A 113 -1.22 -4.28 6.36
N LEU A 114 -1.94 -5.13 7.07
CA LEU A 114 -1.40 -6.10 8.01
C LEU A 114 -1.61 -7.51 7.44
N VAL A 115 -0.55 -8.30 7.45
CA VAL A 115 -0.56 -9.72 7.07
C VAL A 115 -0.27 -10.53 8.31
N GLY A 116 -1.28 -11.24 8.82
CA GLY A 116 -1.15 -12.05 10.03
C GLY A 116 -0.71 -13.50 9.77
N GLY A 117 -0.41 -14.23 10.84
CA GLY A 117 0.09 -15.61 10.83
C GLY A 117 1.33 -15.78 11.70
N ALA A 118 1.69 -17.02 12.04
CA ALA A 118 2.78 -17.34 12.98
C ALA A 118 4.15 -16.71 12.60
N ASP A 119 4.37 -16.42 11.32
CA ASP A 119 5.58 -15.76 10.83
C ASP A 119 5.35 -14.36 10.22
N GLY A 120 4.11 -13.83 10.25
CA GLY A 120 3.69 -12.58 9.58
C GLY A 120 4.04 -12.54 8.07
N TYR A 121 3.71 -11.51 7.30
CA TYR A 121 4.49 -11.23 6.07
C TYR A 121 5.90 -10.84 6.54
N ARG A 122 6.81 -11.81 6.58
CA ARG A 122 8.24 -11.52 6.49
C ARG A 122 8.55 -11.59 5.01
N GLU A 123 8.80 -10.42 4.43
CA GLU A 123 9.64 -10.35 3.25
C GLU A 123 10.85 -11.26 3.53
N PRO A 124 11.14 -12.25 2.68
CA PRO A 124 12.38 -12.99 2.79
C PRO A 124 13.48 -12.02 2.39
N LEU A 125 13.84 -11.09 3.29
CA LEU A 125 15.11 -10.43 3.19
C LEU A 125 16.14 -11.56 3.19
N PRO A 126 16.94 -11.74 2.12
CA PRO A 126 18.24 -12.32 2.36
C PRO A 126 18.82 -11.40 3.43
N ARG A 127 19.14 -11.93 4.62
CA ARG A 127 19.85 -11.14 5.63
C ARG A 127 20.92 -10.35 4.87
N PRO A 128 20.88 -9.01 4.85
CA PRO A 128 21.76 -8.26 3.97
C PRO A 128 23.18 -8.71 4.27
N ARG A 129 23.95 -9.07 3.23
CA ARG A 129 25.34 -9.48 3.43
C ARG A 129 26.03 -8.37 4.24
N ARG A 130 26.97 -8.72 5.12
CA ARG A 130 27.75 -7.74 5.89
C ARG A 130 28.22 -6.61 4.96
N GLY A 131 27.76 -5.38 5.21
CA GLY A 131 28.08 -4.22 4.36
C GLY A 131 26.94 -3.71 3.47
N CYS A 132 25.84 -4.45 3.31
CA CYS A 132 24.67 -4.06 2.56
C CYS A 132 23.67 -3.26 3.41
N ALA A 133 22.89 -2.40 2.74
CA ALA A 133 21.77 -1.68 3.34
C ALA A 133 20.73 -2.64 3.92
N THR A 134 20.12 -2.27 5.05
CA THR A 134 18.97 -3.02 5.62
C THR A 134 17.73 -2.12 5.76
N ASN A 135 16.54 -2.70 5.64
CA ASN A 135 15.27 -2.00 5.92
C ASN A 135 15.28 -1.35 7.30
N ALA A 136 15.80 -2.04 8.31
CA ALA A 136 15.88 -1.52 9.67
C ALA A 136 16.81 -0.30 9.80
N GLU A 137 17.89 -0.20 9.01
CA GLU A 137 18.73 1.00 8.97
C GLU A 137 18.05 2.13 8.19
N TYR A 138 17.41 1.81 7.06
CA TYR A 138 16.67 2.78 6.24
C TYR A 138 15.49 3.42 6.99
N GLU A 139 14.73 2.64 7.75
CA GLU A 139 13.60 3.12 8.55
C GLU A 139 14.03 4.05 9.70
N ARG A 140 15.26 3.93 10.20
CA ARG A 140 15.80 4.83 11.23
C ARG A 140 16.21 6.21 10.70
N VAL A 141 16.37 6.35 9.39
CA VAL A 141 16.60 7.65 8.73
C VAL A 141 15.27 8.38 8.58
N GLN A 142 15.22 9.64 8.99
CA GLN A 142 14.04 10.50 8.99
C GLN A 142 14.35 11.84 8.31
N ASN A 143 13.31 12.49 7.81
CA ASN A 143 13.43 13.83 7.26
C ASN A 143 13.95 14.80 8.34
N GLY A 144 14.89 15.67 7.95
CA GLY A 144 15.59 16.59 8.85
C GLY A 144 16.85 16.03 9.51
N ASP A 145 17.15 14.74 9.35
CA ASP A 145 18.40 14.16 9.82
C ASP A 145 19.61 14.82 9.16
N THR A 146 20.71 14.93 9.90
CA THR A 146 21.98 15.38 9.33
C THR A 146 22.61 14.27 8.51
N GLN A 147 23.34 14.64 7.47
CA GLN A 147 24.14 13.69 6.69
C GLN A 147 25.10 12.86 7.57
N ALA A 148 25.67 13.43 8.63
CA ALA A 148 26.50 12.71 9.59
C ALA A 148 25.73 11.60 10.34
N ARG A 149 24.49 11.87 10.77
CA ARG A 149 23.62 10.87 11.41
C ARG A 149 23.30 9.74 10.44
N VAL A 150 22.97 10.08 9.19
CA VAL A 150 22.70 9.08 8.15
C VAL A 150 23.93 8.20 7.91
N SER A 151 25.12 8.78 7.78
CA SER A 151 26.37 8.03 7.63
C SER A 151 26.64 7.07 8.80
N HIS A 152 26.27 7.45 10.02
CA HIS A 152 26.43 6.59 11.20
C HIS A 152 25.41 5.44 11.26
N ILE A 153 24.16 5.69 10.87
CA ILE A 153 23.08 4.68 10.88
C ILE A 153 23.24 3.69 9.75
N PHE A 154 23.58 4.20 8.57
CA PHE A 154 23.40 3.50 7.32
C PHE A 154 24.73 3.11 6.67
N GLY A 155 25.84 3.83 6.89
CA GLY A 155 27.07 3.67 6.12
C GLY A 155 26.86 4.04 4.64
N THR A 156 27.66 4.95 4.10
CA THR A 156 27.53 5.35 2.69
C THR A 156 28.48 4.52 1.81
N THR A 157 27.99 3.94 0.71
CA THR A 157 28.88 3.32 -0.31
C THR A 157 29.35 4.35 -1.34
N GLY A 158 28.64 5.46 -1.45
CA GLY A 158 29.05 6.63 -2.22
C GLY A 158 28.22 7.86 -1.88
N ILE A 159 28.77 9.04 -2.20
CA ILE A 159 28.11 10.33 -2.11
C ILE A 159 28.23 10.97 -3.49
N ASP A 160 27.10 11.35 -4.07
CA ASP A 160 27.10 12.15 -5.29
C ASP A 160 27.07 13.63 -4.89
N GLY A 161 28.21 14.30 -5.08
CA GLY A 161 28.38 15.72 -4.78
C GLY A 161 27.56 16.64 -5.69
N ALA A 162 27.16 16.20 -6.88
CA ALA A 162 26.34 16.99 -7.79
C ALA A 162 24.84 16.87 -7.49
N SER A 163 24.40 15.73 -6.94
CA SER A 163 22.98 15.44 -6.66
C SER A 163 22.58 15.60 -5.19
N HIS A 164 23.51 16.02 -4.32
CA HIS A 164 23.31 16.08 -2.86
C HIS A 164 22.66 14.81 -2.31
N ARG A 165 23.21 13.64 -2.69
CA ARG A 165 22.62 12.33 -2.40
C ARG A 165 23.65 11.38 -1.82
N SER A 166 23.25 10.65 -0.78
CA SER A 166 24.00 9.48 -0.28
C SER A 166 23.30 8.22 -0.75
N TYR A 167 24.07 7.21 -1.12
CA TYR A 167 23.51 5.92 -1.49
C TYR A 167 24.31 4.78 -0.88
N ARG A 168 23.62 3.67 -0.66
CA ARG A 168 24.27 2.40 -0.32
C ARG A 168 23.71 1.31 -1.20
N TYR A 169 24.58 0.58 -1.88
CA TYR A 169 24.19 -0.51 -2.78
C TYR A 169 24.84 -1.84 -2.37
N CYS A 170 24.17 -2.94 -2.69
CA CYS A 170 24.63 -4.30 -2.46
C CYS A 170 24.62 -5.06 -3.79
N ARG A 171 25.77 -5.23 -4.45
CA ARG A 171 25.84 -6.09 -5.64
C ARG A 171 25.93 -7.57 -5.25
N SER A 172 24.92 -8.34 -5.63
CA SER A 172 24.91 -9.80 -5.54
C SER A 172 24.93 -10.42 -6.94
N GLY A 173 26.13 -10.65 -7.49
CA GLY A 173 26.28 -11.27 -8.82
C GLY A 173 25.79 -10.37 -9.97
N PRO A 174 25.45 -10.94 -11.15
CA PRO A 174 25.23 -10.18 -12.37
C PRO A 174 23.90 -9.42 -12.47
N GLY A 175 23.06 -9.37 -11.42
CA GLY A 175 21.72 -8.77 -11.57
C GLY A 175 20.90 -8.51 -10.32
N TYR A 176 21.50 -8.36 -9.14
CA TYR A 176 20.78 -7.94 -7.93
C TYR A 176 21.52 -6.78 -7.27
N ALA A 177 20.82 -5.66 -7.08
CA ALA A 177 21.26 -4.46 -6.41
C ALA A 177 20.20 -4.00 -5.40
N ILE A 178 20.28 -4.48 -4.16
CA ILE A 178 19.57 -3.81 -3.05
C ILE A 178 20.24 -2.45 -2.86
N TYR A 179 19.51 -1.35 -3.02
CA TYR A 179 20.04 -0.03 -2.78
C TYR A 179 19.04 0.92 -2.09
N ALA A 180 19.57 1.82 -1.28
CA ALA A 180 18.80 2.97 -0.80
C ALA A 180 19.50 4.27 -1.16
N GLU A 181 18.67 5.28 -1.42
CA GLU A 181 19.07 6.63 -1.77
C GLU A 181 18.48 7.60 -0.76
N ILE A 182 19.31 8.50 -0.25
CA ILE A 182 18.91 9.54 0.70
C ILE A 182 19.27 10.89 0.08
N TRP A 183 18.28 11.76 -0.10
CA TRP A 183 18.48 13.09 -0.68
C TRP A 183 18.59 14.15 0.41
N TYR A 184 19.48 15.11 0.18
CA TYR A 184 19.73 16.21 1.10
C TYR A 184 19.49 17.56 0.44
N GLU A 185 18.98 18.48 1.26
CA GLU A 185 18.99 19.92 0.98
C GLU A 185 19.65 20.61 2.17
N ASN A 186 20.64 21.47 1.94
CA ASN A 186 21.39 22.14 3.00
C ASN A 186 21.93 21.17 4.09
N GLY A 187 22.36 19.96 3.68
CA GLY A 187 22.89 18.92 4.58
C GLY A 187 21.85 18.18 5.44
N ARG A 188 20.55 18.38 5.15
CA ARG A 188 19.42 17.78 5.86
C ARG A 188 18.64 16.85 4.94
N VAL A 189 18.21 15.70 5.44
CA VAL A 189 17.39 14.76 4.67
C VAL A 189 16.06 15.41 4.30
N VAL A 190 15.75 15.46 3.01
CA VAL A 190 14.46 15.93 2.49
C VAL A 190 13.59 14.81 1.93
N ASP A 191 14.24 13.75 1.44
CA ASP A 191 13.56 12.59 0.89
C ASP A 191 14.44 11.34 1.00
N LYS A 192 13.82 10.16 0.84
CA LYS A 192 14.52 8.88 0.83
C LYS A 192 13.79 7.84 -0.02
N HIS A 193 14.55 6.98 -0.69
CA HIS A 193 14.07 5.89 -1.53
C HIS A 193 14.79 4.59 -1.19
N TRP A 194 14.07 3.49 -1.34
CA TRP A 194 14.54 2.14 -1.11
C TRP A 194 14.15 1.26 -2.30
N SER A 195 15.11 0.47 -2.80
CA SER A 195 14.91 -0.53 -3.85
C SER A 195 15.58 -1.85 -3.47
N ASP A 196 14.88 -2.95 -3.68
CA ASP A 196 15.36 -4.33 -3.47
C ASP A 196 15.61 -5.05 -4.81
N ASP A 197 16.09 -4.32 -5.83
CA ASP A 197 16.35 -4.87 -7.18
C ASP A 197 17.33 -6.06 -7.19
#